data_AF-A0A820W3T3-F1
#
_entry.id   AF-A0A820W3T3-F1
#
_cell.length_a   1.000
_cell.length_b   1.000
_cell.length_c   1.000
_cell.angle_alpha   90.00
_cell.angle_beta   90.00
_cell.angle_gamma   90.00
#
_symmetry.space_group_name_H-M   'P 1'
#
loop_
_entity.id
_entity.type
_entity.pdbx_description
1 polymer ?
#
loop_
_entity_poly.entity_id
_entity_poly.type
_entity_poly.pdbx_seq_one_letter_code
_entity_poly.pdbx_strand_id
1 'polypeptide(L)'
;MASCNIYSYLYTNTMKYYYKITNNFPGGLFRNVKKVSLLDECPFPHEFFIQISKSFPVITNSSLNNKTSQKKKNCEQKFFSVVEFSHLTELYFDEAHDDYIEQFLFGTKTFLSNKILLGIEYQQLKRVTHDFTRLETRNNCSKVGYPYQE
;
A
#
# COMPACT_ATOMS: atom_id res chain seq x y z
N MET A 1 21.86 -23.77 -17.00
CA MET A 1 20.49 -23.27 -17.18
C MET A 1 20.56 -21.76 -17.36
N ALA A 2 20.43 -21.27 -18.60
CA ALA A 2 20.43 -19.84 -18.89
C ALA A 2 18.99 -19.33 -18.85
N SER A 3 18.64 -18.55 -17.84
CA SER A 3 17.37 -17.82 -17.81
C SER A 3 17.44 -16.66 -18.82
N CYS A 4 16.44 -16.59 -19.70
CA CYS A 4 16.33 -15.55 -20.73
C CYS A 4 15.99 -14.20 -20.08
N ASN A 5 17.01 -13.41 -19.74
CA ASN A 5 16.89 -12.10 -19.07
C ASN A 5 16.46 -10.95 -20.01
N ILE A 6 16.35 -11.20 -21.31
CA ILE A 6 16.14 -10.13 -22.30
C ILE A 6 14.67 -9.67 -22.31
N TYR A 7 13.73 -10.61 -22.20
CA TYR A 7 12.30 -10.29 -22.17
C TYR A 7 11.86 -9.70 -20.83
N SER A 8 12.43 -10.17 -19.72
CA SER A 8 12.14 -9.62 -18.39
C SER A 8 12.67 -8.18 -18.24
N TYR A 9 13.84 -7.86 -18.78
CA TYR A 9 14.41 -6.50 -18.73
C TYR A 9 13.62 -5.46 -19.54
N LEU A 10 13.10 -5.83 -20.71
CA LEU A 10 12.25 -4.94 -21.51
C LEU A 10 10.90 -4.69 -20.84
N TYR A 11 10.36 -5.72 -20.18
CA TYR A 11 9.08 -5.64 -19.50
C TYR A 11 9.17 -4.75 -18.25
N THR A 12 10.19 -4.91 -17.40
CA THR A 12 10.34 -4.10 -16.18
C THR A 12 10.63 -2.63 -16.45
N ASN A 13 11.26 -2.31 -17.59
CA ASN A 13 11.61 -0.93 -17.94
C ASN A 13 10.57 -0.21 -18.81
N THR A 14 9.63 -0.90 -19.46
CA THR A 14 8.60 -0.19 -20.27
C THR A 14 7.21 -0.20 -19.63
N MET A 15 6.98 -1.12 -18.69
CA MET A 15 5.71 -1.27 -18.00
C MET A 15 5.45 -0.10 -17.03
N LYS A 16 4.30 0.55 -17.21
CA LYS A 16 3.83 1.64 -16.33
C LYS A 16 2.83 1.17 -15.25
N TYR A 17 2.27 -0.03 -15.42
CA TYR A 17 1.18 -0.55 -14.60
C TYR A 17 1.46 -2.00 -14.24
N TYR A 18 1.32 -2.40 -12.97
CA TYR A 18 1.40 -3.79 -12.54
C TYR A 18 0.17 -4.18 -11.72
N TYR A 19 -0.70 -4.98 -12.32
CA TYR A 19 -1.95 -5.39 -11.71
C TYR A 19 -1.87 -6.78 -11.06
N LYS A 20 -2.68 -6.98 -10.02
CA LYS A 20 -2.91 -8.27 -9.33
C LYS A 20 -1.63 -8.85 -8.72
N ILE A 21 -0.87 -8.02 -8.01
CA ILE A 21 0.27 -8.46 -7.22
C ILE A 21 -0.25 -9.20 -5.99
N THR A 22 0.19 -10.44 -5.81
CA THR A 22 -0.20 -11.32 -4.70
C THR A 22 0.97 -11.50 -3.72
N ASN A 23 0.74 -12.19 -2.60
CA ASN A 23 1.78 -12.55 -1.62
C ASN A 23 2.94 -13.36 -2.22
N ASN A 24 2.73 -14.01 -3.36
CA ASN A 24 3.78 -14.76 -4.07
C ASN A 24 4.70 -13.87 -4.92
N PHE A 25 4.57 -12.55 -4.80
CA PHE A 25 5.42 -11.61 -5.53
C PHE A 25 6.90 -11.84 -5.18
N PRO A 26 7.74 -12.21 -6.15
CA PRO A 26 9.14 -12.56 -5.89
C PRO A 26 10.01 -11.31 -5.60
N GLY A 27 9.45 -10.11 -5.74
CA GLY A 27 10.22 -8.86 -5.73
C GLY A 27 10.79 -8.53 -7.10
N GLY A 28 11.81 -7.68 -7.09
CA GLY A 28 12.48 -7.17 -8.30
C GLY A 28 12.45 -5.64 -8.31
N LEU A 29 13.13 -5.03 -9.28
CA LEU A 29 13.16 -3.56 -9.39
C LEU A 29 12.43 -3.10 -10.64
N PHE A 30 11.33 -2.39 -10.45
CA PHE A 30 10.43 -1.92 -11.49
C PHE A 30 10.45 -0.39 -11.52
N ARG A 31 11.50 0.18 -12.11
CA ARG A 31 11.80 1.63 -12.05
C ARG A 31 10.77 2.52 -12.74
N ASN A 32 9.94 1.96 -13.62
CA ASN A 32 9.02 2.73 -14.46
C ASN A 32 7.54 2.46 -14.18
N VAL A 33 7.25 1.52 -13.28
CA VAL A 33 5.89 1.22 -12.86
C VAL A 33 5.41 2.32 -11.91
N LYS A 34 4.31 2.97 -12.30
CA LYS A 34 3.69 4.07 -11.55
C LYS A 34 2.41 3.64 -10.85
N LYS A 35 1.73 2.62 -11.36
CA LYS A 35 0.48 2.13 -10.77
C LYS A 35 0.57 0.66 -10.44
N VAL A 36 0.12 0.27 -9.25
CA VAL A 36 -0.02 -1.14 -8.89
C VAL A 36 -1.40 -1.45 -8.33
N SER A 37 -1.84 -2.70 -8.49
CA SER A 37 -2.95 -3.24 -7.69
C SER A 37 -2.50 -4.49 -6.95
N LEU A 38 -2.83 -4.52 -5.67
CA LEU A 38 -2.51 -5.59 -4.73
C LEU A 38 -3.80 -6.38 -4.48
N LEU A 39 -3.79 -7.68 -4.76
CA LEU A 39 -4.96 -8.55 -4.61
C LEU A 39 -4.50 -9.92 -4.13
N ASP A 40 -5.08 -10.40 -3.02
CA ASP A 40 -4.87 -11.76 -2.54
C ASP A 40 -6.02 -12.19 -1.63
N GLU A 41 -6.23 -13.50 -1.51
CA GLU A 41 -7.14 -14.11 -0.55
C GLU A 41 -6.46 -14.24 0.84
N CYS A 42 -5.14 -14.42 0.85
CA CYS A 42 -4.33 -14.50 2.06
C CYS A 42 -3.99 -13.10 2.59
N PRO A 43 -3.93 -12.87 3.92
CA PRO A 43 -3.57 -11.57 4.47
C PRO A 43 -2.20 -11.09 3.99
N PHE A 44 -2.07 -9.81 3.63
CA PHE A 44 -0.78 -9.21 3.33
C PHE A 44 -0.02 -8.91 4.63
N PRO A 45 1.15 -9.52 4.85
CA PRO A 45 1.98 -9.19 6.01
C PRO A 45 2.64 -7.82 5.85
N HIS A 46 3.17 -7.23 6.92
CA HIS A 46 3.80 -5.92 6.84
C HIS A 46 5.01 -5.91 5.89
N GLU A 47 5.78 -7.00 5.88
CA GLU A 47 6.97 -7.21 5.06
C GLU A 47 6.65 -7.19 3.57
N PHE A 48 5.44 -7.59 3.19
CA PHE A 48 4.98 -7.48 1.82
C PHE A 48 4.99 -6.02 1.37
N PHE A 49 4.47 -5.10 2.18
CA PHE A 49 4.47 -3.68 1.85
C PHE A 49 5.89 -3.07 1.78
N ILE A 50 6.84 -3.57 2.59
CA ILE A 50 8.26 -3.22 2.48
C ILE A 50 8.82 -3.68 1.13
N GLN A 51 8.48 -4.90 0.72
CA GLN A 51 8.92 -5.44 -0.56
C GLN A 51 8.32 -4.66 -1.72
N ILE A 52 7.05 -4.27 -1.64
CA ILE A 52 6.38 -3.41 -2.64
C ILE A 52 7.08 -2.06 -2.73
N SER A 53 7.30 -1.36 -1.60
CA SER A 53 7.93 -0.03 -1.66
C SER A 53 9.33 -0.06 -2.27
N LYS A 54 10.13 -1.10 -1.97
CA LYS A 54 11.46 -1.30 -2.57
C LYS A 54 11.40 -1.67 -4.04
N SER A 55 10.38 -2.44 -4.44
CA SER A 55 10.26 -2.94 -5.82
C SER A 55 9.74 -1.87 -6.77
N PHE A 56 8.92 -0.94 -6.27
CA PHE A 56 8.25 0.09 -7.05
C PHE A 56 8.61 1.49 -6.52
N PRO A 57 9.87 1.94 -6.67
CA PRO A 57 10.36 3.15 -6.03
C PRO A 57 9.67 4.44 -6.49
N VAL A 58 9.02 4.45 -7.66
CA VAL A 58 8.35 5.64 -8.24
C VAL A 58 6.83 5.46 -8.34
N ILE A 59 6.26 4.55 -7.55
CA ILE A 59 4.83 4.33 -7.51
C ILE A 59 4.08 5.60 -7.10
N THR A 60 3.09 5.99 -7.89
CA THR A 60 2.21 7.13 -7.65
C THR A 60 0.79 6.70 -7.30
N ASN A 61 0.33 5.54 -7.77
CA ASN A 61 -1.02 5.04 -7.52
C ASN A 61 -0.96 3.59 -7.04
N SER A 62 -1.64 3.29 -5.94
CA SER A 62 -1.78 1.93 -5.44
C SER A 62 -3.24 1.64 -5.13
N SER A 63 -3.71 0.45 -5.51
CA SER A 63 -4.96 -0.08 -4.98
C SER A 63 -4.72 -1.37 -4.20
N LEU A 64 -5.50 -1.56 -3.14
CA LEU A 64 -5.43 -2.71 -2.25
C LEU A 64 -6.81 -3.35 -2.16
N ASN A 65 -6.91 -4.61 -2.56
CA ASN A 65 -8.08 -5.44 -2.34
C ASN A 65 -7.67 -6.68 -1.56
N ASN A 66 -8.08 -6.73 -0.29
CA ASN A 66 -7.89 -7.88 0.58
C ASN A 66 -8.84 -7.80 1.77
N LYS A 67 -9.88 -8.64 1.74
CA LYS A 67 -10.91 -8.69 2.81
C LYS A 67 -10.42 -9.38 4.08
N THR A 68 -9.27 -10.03 4.05
CA THR A 68 -8.78 -10.86 5.14
C THR A 68 -7.95 -10.05 6.14
N SER A 69 -8.34 -10.08 7.41
CA SER A 69 -7.66 -9.39 8.53
C SER A 69 -6.18 -9.75 8.64
N GLN A 70 -5.36 -8.77 9.02
CA GLN A 70 -3.95 -8.95 9.34
C GLN A 70 -3.82 -9.60 10.72
N LYS A 71 -3.71 -10.94 10.76
CA LYS A 71 -3.65 -11.75 12.00
C LYS A 71 -2.57 -11.33 13.02
N LYS A 72 -1.50 -10.63 12.61
CA LYS A 72 -0.39 -10.20 13.47
C LYS A 72 -0.38 -8.68 13.67
N LYS A 73 -1.34 -8.14 14.42
CA LYS A 73 -1.29 -6.72 14.80
C LYS A 73 -0.17 -6.43 15.81
N ASN A 74 0.09 -7.27 16.83
CA ASN A 74 0.83 -6.80 18.03
C ASN A 74 1.91 -7.71 18.65
N CYS A 75 2.19 -8.92 18.15
CA CYS A 75 2.96 -9.88 18.97
C CYS A 75 4.49 -9.92 18.76
N GLU A 76 5.07 -9.32 17.70
CA GLU A 76 6.53 -9.44 17.41
C GLU A 76 7.14 -8.14 16.82
N GLN A 77 6.61 -6.97 17.19
CA GLN A 77 6.85 -5.68 16.52
C GLN A 77 8.23 -5.01 16.77
N LYS A 78 9.26 -5.69 17.28
CA LYS A 78 10.48 -4.98 17.73
C LYS A 78 11.46 -4.53 16.64
N PHE A 79 11.41 -5.06 15.40
CA PHE A 79 12.49 -4.78 14.41
C PHE A 79 12.07 -4.50 12.96
N PHE A 80 10.78 -4.41 12.64
CA PHE A 80 10.40 -4.18 11.24
C PHE A 80 10.74 -2.76 10.76
N SER A 81 11.39 -2.71 9.59
CA SER A 81 11.74 -1.47 8.90
C SER A 81 10.48 -0.69 8.53
N VAL A 82 10.65 0.62 8.46
CA VAL A 82 9.61 1.53 8.02
C VAL A 82 9.28 1.29 6.54
N VAL A 83 7.99 1.22 6.21
CA VAL A 83 7.48 1.26 4.84
C VAL A 83 7.37 2.72 4.42
N GLU A 84 8.09 3.12 3.39
CA GLU A 84 8.03 4.47 2.84
C GLU A 84 7.57 4.45 1.38
N PHE A 85 6.50 5.18 1.09
CA PHE A 85 5.98 5.39 -0.26
C PHE A 85 6.12 6.87 -0.65
N SER A 86 7.35 7.29 -0.92
CA SER A 86 7.71 8.72 -1.07
C SER A 86 7.02 9.42 -2.24
N HIS A 87 6.61 8.68 -3.27
CA HIS A 87 5.97 9.21 -4.48
C HIS A 87 4.47 8.92 -4.59
N LEU A 88 3.88 8.21 -3.62
CA LEU A 88 2.49 7.76 -3.71
C LEU A 88 1.54 8.94 -3.49
N THR A 89 0.78 9.28 -4.53
CA THR A 89 -0.20 10.37 -4.53
C THR A 89 -1.63 9.87 -4.45
N GLU A 90 -1.89 8.61 -4.78
CA GLU A 90 -3.22 8.01 -4.74
C GLU A 90 -3.16 6.62 -4.09
N LEU A 91 -4.01 6.39 -3.10
CA LEU A 91 -4.16 5.09 -2.43
C LEU A 91 -5.64 4.73 -2.31
N TYR A 92 -6.02 3.63 -2.96
CA TYR A 92 -7.37 3.09 -2.97
C TYR A 92 -7.45 1.82 -2.13
N PHE A 93 -8.46 1.73 -1.28
CA PHE A 93 -8.80 0.54 -0.52
C PHE A 93 -10.10 -0.03 -1.11
N ASP A 94 -9.95 -0.96 -2.03
CA ASP A 94 -11.06 -1.61 -2.74
C ASP A 94 -11.46 -2.85 -1.96
N GLU A 95 -12.51 -2.75 -1.13
CA GLU A 95 -12.95 -3.85 -0.25
C GLU A 95 -11.85 -4.41 0.68
N ALA A 96 -10.86 -3.58 1.06
CA ALA A 96 -9.81 -3.99 1.98
C ALA A 96 -10.36 -4.16 3.41
N HIS A 97 -9.74 -5.00 4.23
CA HIS A 97 -10.03 -5.07 5.66
C HIS A 97 -9.58 -3.80 6.40
N ASP A 98 -10.33 -3.41 7.44
CA ASP A 98 -10.10 -2.20 8.25
C ASP A 98 -8.65 -2.10 8.79
N ASP A 99 -8.02 -3.25 9.09
CA ASP A 99 -6.62 -3.37 9.54
C ASP A 99 -5.60 -2.71 8.60
N TYR A 100 -5.77 -2.86 7.29
CA TYR A 100 -4.86 -2.26 6.32
C TYR A 100 -4.99 -0.75 6.34
N ILE A 101 -6.21 -0.25 6.43
CA ILE A 101 -6.49 1.18 6.53
C ILE A 101 -5.84 1.73 7.80
N GLU A 102 -5.94 1.00 8.92
CA GLU A 102 -5.25 1.36 10.16
C GLU A 102 -3.73 1.45 9.99
N GLN A 103 -3.11 0.42 9.38
CA GLN A 103 -1.66 0.38 9.16
C GLN A 103 -1.18 1.57 8.32
N PHE A 104 -1.94 1.98 7.32
CA PHE A 104 -1.57 3.07 6.42
C PHE A 104 -1.87 4.46 6.99
N LEU A 105 -3.00 4.64 7.70
CA LEU A 105 -3.42 5.95 8.21
C LEU A 105 -2.80 6.31 9.57
N PHE A 106 -2.76 5.34 10.49
CA PHE A 106 -2.36 5.55 11.89
C PHE A 106 -1.05 4.83 12.26
N GLY A 107 -0.61 3.87 11.44
CA GLY A 107 0.62 3.12 11.69
C GLY A 107 1.86 4.02 11.68
N THR A 108 2.68 3.93 12.73
CA THR A 108 3.95 4.68 12.85
C THR A 108 5.05 4.15 11.92
N LYS A 109 4.82 2.99 11.31
CA LYS A 109 5.76 2.30 10.41
C LYS A 109 5.41 2.44 8.94
N THR A 110 4.42 3.27 8.60
CA THR A 110 4.08 3.58 7.22
C THR A 110 4.23 5.09 7.03
N PHE A 111 4.97 5.51 6.01
CA PHE A 111 5.13 6.92 5.66
C PHE A 111 4.63 7.12 4.24
N LEU A 112 3.59 7.95 4.12
CA LEU A 112 3.03 8.36 2.85
C LEU A 112 3.56 9.74 2.47
N SER A 113 3.55 10.01 1.16
CA SER A 113 3.87 11.33 0.64
C SER A 113 2.86 12.38 1.15
N ASN A 114 3.26 13.66 1.12
CA ASN A 114 2.37 14.75 1.49
C ASN A 114 1.32 14.96 0.38
N LYS A 115 0.05 15.14 0.77
CA LYS A 115 -1.11 15.31 -0.15
C LYS A 115 -1.46 14.04 -0.91
N ILE A 116 -1.71 12.95 -0.17
CA ILE A 116 -2.25 11.72 -0.76
C ILE A 116 -3.76 11.81 -0.91
N LEU A 117 -4.27 11.44 -2.09
CA LEU A 117 -5.68 11.19 -2.32
C LEU A 117 -6.01 9.78 -1.85
N LEU A 118 -6.98 9.68 -0.95
CA LEU A 118 -7.38 8.43 -0.32
C LEU A 118 -8.76 8.03 -0.85
N GLY A 119 -8.84 6.90 -1.54
CA GLY A 119 -10.10 6.30 -1.94
C GLY A 119 -10.50 5.22 -0.95
N ILE A 120 -11.43 5.54 -0.04
CA ILE A 120 -12.00 4.61 0.95
C ILE A 120 -13.50 4.82 1.00
N GLU A 121 -14.25 3.74 1.18
CA GLU A 121 -15.67 3.84 1.48
C GLU A 121 -15.92 4.65 2.76
N TYR A 122 -16.83 5.61 2.70
CA TYR A 122 -17.09 6.51 3.83
C TYR A 122 -17.44 5.76 5.13
N GLN A 123 -18.29 4.73 5.05
CA GLN A 123 -18.67 3.93 6.23
C GLN A 123 -17.47 3.21 6.85
N GLN A 124 -16.57 2.69 6.01
CA GLN A 124 -15.36 2.05 6.46
C GLN A 124 -14.40 3.05 7.11
N LEU A 125 -14.23 4.24 6.53
CA LEU A 125 -13.43 5.31 7.12
C LEU A 125 -14.00 5.74 8.49
N LYS A 126 -15.33 5.88 8.62
CA LYS A 126 -15.97 6.18 9.92
C LYS A 126 -15.66 5.12 10.96
N ARG A 127 -15.76 3.83 10.61
CA ARG A 127 -15.44 2.73 11.55
C ARG A 127 -14.01 2.82 12.05
N VAL A 128 -13.04 2.91 11.14
CA VAL A 128 -11.61 2.93 11.48
C VAL A 128 -11.24 4.16 12.33
N THR A 129 -11.81 5.32 11.98
CA THR A 129 -11.55 6.60 12.67
C THR A 129 -12.39 6.78 13.94
N HIS A 130 -13.27 5.83 14.28
CA HIS A 130 -14.25 5.96 15.36
C HIS A 130 -15.06 7.24 15.24
N ASP A 131 -15.78 7.41 14.14
CA ASP A 131 -16.52 8.64 13.82
C ASP A 131 -15.63 9.89 13.86
N PHE A 132 -14.39 9.76 13.39
CA PHE A 132 -13.37 10.83 13.40
C PHE A 132 -12.97 11.33 14.80
N THR A 133 -13.24 10.55 15.86
CA THR A 133 -12.89 10.90 17.24
C THR A 133 -11.56 10.28 17.70
N ARG A 134 -10.99 9.32 16.95
CA ARG A 134 -9.74 8.65 17.32
C ARG A 134 -8.56 9.65 17.34
N LEU A 135 -7.94 9.79 18.51
CA LEU A 135 -6.84 10.73 18.78
C LEU A 135 -5.46 10.21 18.32
N GLU A 136 -5.35 8.94 17.93
CA GLU A 136 -4.07 8.31 17.62
C GLU A 136 -3.38 8.92 16.38
N THR A 137 -2.05 8.85 16.44
CA THR A 137 -1.02 9.45 15.60
C THR A 137 -1.48 9.86 14.19
N ARG A 138 -1.76 11.16 14.01
CA ARG A 138 -2.14 11.82 12.75
C ARG A 138 -1.02 11.87 11.69
N ASN A 139 -0.03 10.98 11.75
CA ASN A 139 1.19 11.07 10.92
C ASN A 139 0.87 11.07 9.42
N ASN A 140 -0.02 10.16 8.98
CA ASN A 140 -0.47 10.16 7.59
C ASN A 140 -1.86 10.76 7.41
N CYS A 141 -2.76 10.69 8.40
CA CYS A 141 -4.08 11.34 8.29
C CYS A 141 -4.00 12.84 7.97
N SER A 142 -3.02 13.57 8.51
CA SER A 142 -2.81 14.99 8.21
C SER A 142 -2.38 15.26 6.76
N LYS A 143 -1.93 14.22 6.04
CA LYS A 143 -1.47 14.30 4.64
C LYS A 143 -2.56 13.95 3.64
N VAL A 144 -3.72 13.47 4.09
CA VAL A 144 -4.82 13.05 3.22
C VAL A 144 -5.56 14.29 2.69
N GLY A 145 -5.63 14.43 1.37
CA GLY A 145 -6.54 15.34 0.70
C GLY A 145 -7.82 14.62 0.31
N TYR A 146 -8.97 15.24 0.52
CA TYR A 146 -10.24 14.73 0.01
C TYR A 146 -10.46 15.25 -1.42
N PRO A 147 -10.80 14.40 -2.40
CA PRO A 147 -11.34 14.89 -3.64
C PRO A 147 -12.72 15.49 -3.36
N TYR A 148 -12.82 16.81 -3.41
CA TYR A 148 -14.11 17.46 -3.57
C TYR A 148 -14.69 17.00 -4.91
N GLN A 149 -15.82 16.31 -4.89
CA GLN A 149 -16.72 16.26 -6.04
C GLN A 149 -17.66 17.46 -5.91
N GLU A 150 -17.41 18.49 -6.73
CA GLU A 150 -18.43 19.48 -7.09
C GLU A 150 -19.38 18.90 -8.13
#